data_AF-A0A4W6C3E6-F1
#
_entry.id   AF-A0A4W6C3E6-F1
#
_cell.length_a   1.000
_cell.length_b   1.000
_cell.length_c   1.000
_cell.angle_alpha   90.00
_cell.angle_beta   90.00
_cell.angle_gamma   90.00
#
_symmetry.space_group_name_H-M   'P 1'
#
loop_
_entity.id
_entity.type
_entity.pdbx_description
1 polymer ?
#
loop_
_entity_poly.entity_id
_entity_poly.type
_entity_poly.pdbx_seq_one_letter_code
_entity_poly.pdbx_strand_id
1 'polypeptide(L)'
;LLSVLFLETVTLCFKAQLIFNSGNSGLGFSIAGGTDNPHIGDDPSIFITKIIPGGAAAQDGRLRVNDSIVFVNDVDVREVTHSTAVEALKEAGPVVRLYVLRRRPPSERITQIKLMKGPKGLGFSIAGGVGNQHVPGDNSIYVTKIIEGGAAHRDGRLQIGDKILAVNHVSLEDILHEDAVSALKNTGEVVYLKVATPTSQYIHPVDRYSPPDLTSCIRTTCVITHKPFLPRHHDDTHPSPAA
;
A
#
# COMPACT_ATOMS: atom_id res chain seq x y z
N LEU A 1 29.60 4.77 -12.92
CA LEU A 1 29.31 3.62 -12.03
C LEU A 1 28.01 3.90 -11.30
N LEU A 2 26.96 3.12 -11.55
CA LEU A 2 25.68 3.24 -10.85
C LEU A 2 25.88 2.76 -9.40
N SER A 3 25.88 3.67 -8.44
CA SER A 3 25.84 3.31 -7.02
C SER A 3 24.43 2.88 -6.67
N VAL A 4 24.12 1.60 -6.88
CA VAL A 4 22.97 0.94 -6.27
C VAL A 4 23.32 0.75 -4.79
N LEU A 5 22.96 1.72 -3.95
CA LEU A 5 23.02 1.51 -2.50
C LEU A 5 21.86 0.58 -2.13
N PHE A 6 22.18 -0.69 -1.94
CA PHE A 6 21.35 -1.63 -1.20
C PHE A 6 21.36 -1.19 0.28
N LEU A 7 20.60 -0.16 0.63
CA LEU A 7 20.18 0.04 2.02
C LEU A 7 18.90 -0.77 2.21
N GLU A 8 19.03 -1.87 2.95
CA GLU A 8 17.95 -2.67 3.52
C GLU A 8 16.99 -3.33 2.50
N THR A 9 16.68 -4.59 2.73
CA THR A 9 16.22 -5.58 1.73
C THR A 9 14.81 -5.35 1.14
N VAL A 10 14.24 -4.15 1.29
CA VAL A 10 12.83 -3.83 0.98
C VAL A 10 12.66 -2.60 0.08
N THR A 11 13.74 -1.86 -0.23
CA THR A 11 13.60 -0.62 -0.99
C THR A 11 14.70 -0.44 -2.03
N LEU A 12 14.32 -0.24 -3.29
CA LEU A 12 15.23 0.08 -4.37
C LEU A 12 15.31 1.60 -4.52
N CYS A 13 16.42 2.20 -4.08
CA CYS A 13 16.74 3.56 -4.47
C CYS A 13 17.47 3.54 -5.81
N PHE A 14 17.00 4.30 -6.79
CA PHE A 14 17.67 4.45 -8.07
C PHE A 14 17.62 5.90 -8.56
N LYS A 15 18.59 6.25 -9.41
CA LYS A 15 18.67 7.55 -10.05
C LYS A 15 18.07 7.49 -11.45
N ALA A 16 17.09 8.33 -11.72
CA ALA A 16 16.60 8.62 -13.06
C ALA A 16 17.12 9.99 -13.51
N GLN A 17 17.49 10.12 -14.77
CA GLN A 17 17.86 11.40 -15.38
C GLN A 17 16.99 11.58 -16.60
N LEU A 18 16.09 12.54 -16.53
CA LEU A 18 15.19 12.89 -17.61
C LEU A 18 15.72 14.15 -18.29
N ILE A 19 15.73 14.13 -19.63
CA ILE A 19 16.06 15.29 -20.44
C ILE A 19 14.75 15.87 -20.94
N PHE A 20 14.47 17.10 -20.53
CA PHE A 20 13.34 17.88 -20.98
C PHE A 20 13.75 18.69 -22.21
N ASN A 21 13.11 18.39 -23.34
CA ASN A 21 13.19 19.22 -24.53
C ASN A 21 11.94 20.09 -24.60
N SER A 22 12.11 21.41 -24.72
CA SER A 22 11.08 22.46 -24.62
C SER A 22 9.93 22.40 -25.64
N GLY A 23 9.81 21.31 -26.41
CA GLY A 23 8.69 21.03 -27.33
C GLY A 23 7.83 19.82 -26.97
N ASN A 24 8.13 19.10 -25.88
CA ASN A 24 7.38 17.92 -25.44
C ASN A 24 6.68 18.21 -24.09
N SER A 25 5.58 17.52 -23.81
CA SER A 25 4.52 17.79 -22.80
C SER A 25 4.93 17.80 -21.30
N GLY A 26 6.06 18.38 -20.94
CA GLY A 26 6.66 18.31 -19.60
C GLY A 26 7.52 17.07 -19.40
N LEU A 27 7.80 16.71 -18.13
CA LEU A 27 8.58 15.52 -17.77
C LEU A 27 7.86 14.19 -18.07
N GLY A 28 6.56 14.24 -18.40
CA GLY A 28 5.80 13.06 -18.82
C GLY A 28 5.35 12.16 -17.66
N PHE A 29 5.12 12.72 -16.48
CA PHE A 29 4.49 12.03 -15.35
C PHE A 29 3.65 12.99 -14.50
N SER A 30 2.77 12.44 -13.67
CA SER A 30 1.97 13.18 -12.67
C SER A 30 2.41 12.79 -11.26
N ILE A 31 2.29 13.72 -10.31
CA ILE A 31 2.60 13.49 -8.89
C ILE A 31 1.39 13.74 -7.98
N ALA A 32 1.40 13.12 -6.81
CA ALA A 32 0.53 13.41 -5.66
C ALA A 32 1.35 13.29 -4.36
N GLY A 33 0.75 13.60 -3.22
CA GLY A 33 1.44 13.58 -1.93
C GLY A 33 1.93 14.98 -1.52
N GLY A 34 2.73 15.01 -0.46
CA GLY A 34 3.17 16.23 0.22
C GLY A 34 2.62 16.26 1.64
N THR A 35 3.29 17.02 2.51
CA THR A 35 2.92 17.15 3.93
C THR A 35 1.52 17.75 4.15
N ASP A 36 1.03 18.52 3.18
CA ASP A 36 -0.29 19.14 3.14
C ASP A 36 -1.36 18.28 2.44
N ASN A 37 -0.97 17.29 1.65
CA ASN A 37 -1.88 16.41 0.94
C ASN A 37 -1.33 14.96 0.84
N PRO A 38 -1.20 14.24 1.97
CA PRO A 38 -0.71 12.87 1.98
C PRO A 38 -1.52 11.97 1.03
N HIS A 39 -0.82 11.22 0.17
CA HIS A 39 -1.48 10.36 -0.82
C HIS A 39 -1.79 8.96 -0.27
N ILE A 40 -0.93 8.44 0.62
CA ILE A 40 -1.02 7.09 1.18
C ILE A 40 -0.96 7.19 2.69
N GLY A 41 -2.12 7.09 3.37
CA GLY A 41 -2.20 7.26 4.83
C GLY A 41 -1.61 8.59 5.26
N ASP A 42 -0.73 8.55 6.27
CA ASP A 42 -0.01 9.74 6.78
C ASP A 42 1.39 9.91 6.15
N ASP A 43 1.70 9.21 5.05
CA ASP A 43 3.01 9.29 4.38
C ASP A 43 3.14 10.63 3.60
N PRO A 44 4.08 11.52 3.97
CA PRO A 44 4.23 12.84 3.34
C PRO A 44 4.93 12.79 1.98
N SER A 45 5.39 11.62 1.53
CA SER A 45 6.21 11.48 0.32
C SER A 45 5.51 11.95 -0.95
N ILE A 46 6.30 12.37 -1.94
CA ILE A 46 5.81 12.74 -3.27
C ILE A 46 5.82 11.50 -4.17
N PHE A 47 4.65 11.05 -4.60
CA PHE A 47 4.48 9.83 -5.39
C PHE A 47 4.18 10.12 -6.85
N ILE A 48 4.76 9.33 -7.76
CA ILE A 48 4.34 9.29 -9.16
C ILE A 48 3.00 8.57 -9.26
N THR A 49 1.96 9.26 -9.75
CA THR A 49 0.60 8.69 -9.91
C THR A 49 0.30 8.26 -11.34
N LYS A 50 1.04 8.79 -12.32
CA LYS A 50 0.84 8.46 -13.73
C LYS A 50 2.13 8.64 -14.52
N ILE A 51 2.39 7.72 -15.44
CA ILE A 51 3.37 7.90 -16.52
C ILE A 51 2.60 8.25 -17.80
N ILE A 52 2.98 9.33 -18.48
CA ILE A 52 2.31 9.80 -19.70
C ILE A 52 2.92 9.06 -20.91
N PRO A 53 2.12 8.27 -21.66
CA PRO A 53 2.59 7.58 -22.85
C PRO A 53 3.24 8.54 -23.85
N GLY A 54 4.40 8.16 -24.40
CA GLY A 54 5.17 8.99 -25.33
C GLY A 54 5.93 10.16 -24.70
N GLY A 55 5.74 10.45 -23.40
CA GLY A 55 6.48 11.49 -22.67
C GLY A 55 7.91 11.08 -22.29
N ALA A 56 8.71 12.03 -21.79
CA ALA A 56 10.12 11.81 -21.47
C ALA A 56 10.34 10.67 -20.44
N ALA A 57 9.54 10.62 -19.37
CA ALA A 57 9.60 9.52 -18.40
C ALA A 57 9.25 8.15 -18.99
N ALA A 58 8.29 8.08 -19.92
CA ALA A 58 7.93 6.84 -20.60
C ALA A 58 9.03 6.37 -21.56
N GLN A 59 9.66 7.31 -22.28
CA GLN A 59 10.78 7.02 -23.18
C GLN A 59 12.04 6.57 -22.41
N ASP A 60 12.28 7.14 -21.23
CA ASP A 60 13.35 6.70 -20.31
C ASP A 60 13.06 5.31 -19.71
N GLY A 61 11.80 5.03 -19.37
CA GLY A 61 11.31 3.70 -18.98
C GLY A 61 11.73 3.23 -17.58
N ARG A 62 12.53 4.01 -16.82
CA ARG A 62 12.96 3.60 -15.47
C ARG A 62 11.92 3.92 -14.39
N LEU A 63 11.20 5.03 -14.53
CA LEU A 63 10.17 5.47 -13.58
C LEU A 63 8.90 4.62 -13.68
N ARG A 64 8.22 4.43 -12.55
CA ARG A 64 6.94 3.70 -12.45
C ARG A 64 5.96 4.47 -11.57
N VAL A 65 4.69 4.16 -11.71
CA VAL A 65 3.67 4.57 -10.73
C VAL A 65 4.04 4.00 -9.35
N ASN A 66 3.74 4.75 -8.29
CA ASN A 66 4.07 4.49 -6.88
C ASN A 66 5.56 4.63 -6.51
N ASP A 67 6.39 5.10 -7.43
CA ASP A 67 7.72 5.58 -7.09
C ASP A 67 7.62 6.84 -6.22
N SER A 68 8.35 6.89 -5.10
CA SER A 68 8.49 8.09 -4.28
C SER A 68 9.70 8.90 -4.74
N ILE A 69 9.50 10.16 -5.08
CA ILE A 69 10.58 11.08 -5.41
C ILE A 69 11.22 11.56 -4.10
N VAL A 70 12.53 11.38 -3.99
CA VAL A 70 13.32 11.76 -2.80
C VAL A 70 14.05 13.07 -3.04
N PHE A 71 14.65 13.21 -4.23
CA PHE A 71 15.33 14.45 -4.64
C PHE A 71 14.97 14.81 -6.08
N VAL A 72 14.86 16.11 -6.32
CA VAL A 72 14.80 16.73 -7.63
C VAL A 72 16.04 17.59 -7.81
N ASN A 73 16.97 17.14 -8.66
CA ASN A 73 18.34 17.64 -8.72
C ASN A 73 18.99 17.59 -7.33
N ASP A 74 19.21 18.76 -6.72
CA ASP A 74 19.83 18.93 -5.41
C ASP A 74 18.81 19.33 -4.33
N VAL A 75 17.52 19.41 -4.68
CA VAL A 75 16.42 19.73 -3.75
C VAL A 75 15.85 18.45 -3.14
N ASP A 76 15.87 18.35 -1.82
CA ASP A 76 15.19 17.29 -1.06
C ASP A 76 13.69 17.53 -1.01
N VAL A 77 12.89 16.54 -1.40
CA VAL A 77 11.43 16.63 -1.47
C VAL A 77 10.72 15.58 -0.63
N ARG A 78 11.40 14.98 0.36
CA ARG A 78 10.82 13.94 1.23
C ARG A 78 9.69 14.44 2.13
N GLU A 79 9.84 15.64 2.69
CA GLU A 79 8.92 16.23 3.69
C GLU A 79 8.57 17.67 3.33
N VAL A 80 8.07 17.87 2.11
CA VAL A 80 7.68 19.19 1.60
C VAL A 80 6.19 19.22 1.28
N THR A 81 5.61 20.41 1.14
CA THR A 81 4.24 20.53 0.61
C THR A 81 4.21 20.11 -0.85
N HIS A 82 3.01 19.76 -1.33
CA HIS A 82 2.78 19.42 -2.73
C HIS A 82 3.27 20.53 -3.67
N SER A 83 2.98 21.79 -3.32
CA SER A 83 3.39 22.96 -4.11
C SER A 83 4.91 23.08 -4.22
N THR A 84 5.65 22.90 -3.12
CA THR A 84 7.12 22.97 -3.13
C THR A 84 7.74 21.88 -4.01
N ALA A 85 7.17 20.67 -4.01
CA ALA A 85 7.63 19.61 -4.91
C ALA A 85 7.37 19.96 -6.40
N VAL A 86 6.22 20.55 -6.70
CA VAL A 86 5.88 21.03 -8.06
C VAL A 86 6.83 22.14 -8.50
N GLU A 87 7.16 23.09 -7.62
CA GLU A 87 8.11 24.17 -7.89
C GLU A 87 9.51 23.62 -8.19
N ALA A 88 10.01 22.70 -7.35
CA ALA A 88 11.30 22.05 -7.57
C ALA A 88 11.39 21.37 -8.95
N LEU A 89 10.31 20.70 -9.40
CA LEU A 89 10.25 20.07 -10.72
C LEU A 89 10.20 21.09 -11.88
N LYS A 90 9.53 22.23 -11.68
CA LYS A 90 9.46 23.32 -12.69
C LYS A 90 10.80 24.04 -12.83
N GLU A 91 11.49 24.26 -11.72
CA GLU A 91 12.76 25.00 -11.68
C GLU A 91 14.00 24.13 -11.97
N ALA A 92 13.83 22.81 -12.05
CA ALA A 92 14.91 21.86 -12.31
C ALA A 92 15.64 22.04 -13.67
N GLY A 93 15.06 22.83 -14.58
CA GLY A 93 15.65 23.13 -15.89
C GLY A 93 15.58 21.96 -16.88
N PRO A 94 16.36 21.99 -17.97
CA PRO A 94 16.26 21.03 -19.07
C PRO A 94 16.78 19.62 -18.74
N VAL A 95 17.56 19.47 -17.65
CA VAL A 95 18.09 18.17 -17.22
C VAL A 95 17.68 17.94 -15.78
N VAL A 96 16.73 17.03 -15.57
CA VAL A 96 16.18 16.72 -14.26
C VAL A 96 16.73 15.39 -13.77
N ARG A 97 17.45 15.42 -12.65
CA ARG A 97 17.97 14.22 -11.98
C ARG A 97 17.07 13.91 -10.80
N LEU A 98 16.33 12.81 -10.90
CA LEU A 98 15.49 12.33 -9.82
C LEU A 98 16.22 11.22 -9.06
N TYR A 99 16.22 11.33 -7.73
CA TYR A 99 16.51 10.18 -6.88
C TYR A 99 15.17 9.65 -6.39
N VAL A 100 14.94 8.37 -6.64
CA VAL A 100 13.62 7.76 -6.50
C VAL A 100 13.73 6.54 -5.63
N LEU A 101 12.80 6.44 -4.70
CA LEU A 101 12.61 5.31 -3.82
C LEU A 101 11.45 4.47 -4.35
N ARG A 102 11.76 3.28 -4.85
CA ARG A 102 10.74 2.28 -5.19
C ARG A 102 10.71 1.25 -4.07
N ARG A 103 9.61 1.17 -3.33
CA ARG A 103 9.35 0.00 -2.49
C ARG A 103 9.31 -1.21 -3.43
N ARG A 104 10.23 -2.15 -3.25
CA ARG A 104 10.09 -3.42 -3.96
C ARG A 104 8.81 -4.04 -3.39
N PRO A 105 7.90 -4.60 -4.21
CA PRO A 105 6.95 -5.54 -3.64
C PRO A 105 7.80 -6.54 -2.84
N PRO A 106 7.41 -6.86 -1.59
CA PRO A 106 8.13 -7.88 -0.84
C PRO A 106 8.36 -9.05 -1.78
N SER A 107 9.55 -9.65 -1.81
CA SER A 107 9.68 -10.91 -2.53
C SER A 107 8.54 -11.80 -2.04
N GLU A 108 7.71 -12.33 -2.92
CA GLU A 108 6.58 -13.17 -2.56
C GLU A 108 6.96 -14.62 -2.90
N ARG A 109 6.85 -15.52 -1.93
CA ARG A 109 7.01 -16.95 -2.18
C ARG A 109 5.67 -17.47 -2.68
N ILE A 110 5.62 -17.86 -3.94
CA ILE A 110 4.45 -18.51 -4.52
C ILE A 110 4.45 -19.99 -4.13
N THR A 111 3.36 -20.45 -3.53
CA THR A 111 3.15 -21.84 -3.14
C THR A 111 1.79 -22.34 -3.61
N GLN A 112 1.67 -23.66 -3.77
CA GLN A 112 0.39 -24.31 -4.02
C GLN A 112 -0.05 -25.07 -2.78
N ILE A 113 -1.22 -24.73 -2.26
CA ILE A 113 -1.81 -25.34 -1.05
C ILE A 113 -3.02 -26.19 -1.49
N LYS A 114 -3.02 -27.47 -1.12
CA LYS A 114 -4.17 -28.36 -1.32
C LYS A 114 -4.93 -28.44 -0.01
N LEU A 115 -6.18 -27.96 0.01
CA LEU A 115 -7.07 -28.06 1.16
C LEU A 115 -8.22 -29.02 0.87
N MET A 116 -8.60 -29.80 1.88
CA MET A 116 -9.86 -30.54 1.91
C MET A 116 -10.88 -29.69 2.68
N LYS A 117 -12.05 -29.41 2.09
CA LYS A 117 -13.12 -28.69 2.78
C LYS A 117 -13.52 -29.45 4.04
N GLY A 118 -13.71 -28.70 5.12
CA GLY A 118 -14.37 -29.19 6.33
C GLY A 118 -15.88 -28.93 6.27
N PRO A 119 -16.61 -29.30 7.32
CA PRO A 119 -18.05 -29.05 7.43
C PRO A 119 -18.44 -27.56 7.30
N LYS A 120 -17.51 -26.66 7.58
CA LYS A 120 -17.66 -25.20 7.46
C LYS A 120 -16.85 -24.60 6.29
N GLY A 121 -16.49 -25.41 5.30
CA GLY A 121 -15.71 -25.00 4.14
C GLY A 121 -14.19 -24.96 4.41
N LEU A 122 -13.50 -24.00 3.81
CA LEU A 122 -12.03 -23.93 3.79
C LEU A 122 -11.41 -23.36 5.08
N GLY A 123 -12.20 -22.69 5.94
CA GLY A 123 -11.73 -22.24 7.25
C GLY A 123 -10.85 -20.99 7.24
N PHE A 124 -11.10 -20.05 6.33
CA PHE A 124 -10.48 -18.72 6.33
C PHE A 124 -11.43 -17.65 5.78
N SER A 125 -11.11 -16.37 6.01
CA SER A 125 -11.83 -15.20 5.48
C SER A 125 -10.94 -14.42 4.52
N ILE A 126 -11.56 -13.71 3.56
CA ILE A 126 -10.86 -12.87 2.58
C ILE A 126 -11.32 -11.42 2.60
N ALA A 127 -10.47 -10.51 2.13
CA ALA A 127 -10.79 -9.13 1.76
C ALA A 127 -10.03 -8.75 0.48
N GLY A 128 -10.33 -7.59 -0.09
CA GLY A 128 -9.70 -7.14 -1.33
C GLY A 128 -10.58 -7.37 -2.56
N GLY A 129 -10.00 -7.09 -3.72
CA GLY A 129 -10.69 -7.07 -5.00
C GLY A 129 -10.86 -5.64 -5.56
N VAL A 130 -11.10 -5.56 -6.86
CA VAL A 130 -11.33 -4.29 -7.57
C VAL A 130 -12.53 -3.56 -6.94
N GLY A 131 -12.33 -2.29 -6.62
CA GLY A 131 -13.34 -1.46 -5.95
C GLY A 131 -13.52 -1.72 -4.45
N ASN A 132 -12.83 -2.72 -3.87
CA ASN A 132 -12.85 -3.04 -2.45
C ASN A 132 -11.44 -3.39 -1.95
N GLN A 133 -10.49 -2.48 -2.18
CA GLN A 133 -9.08 -2.69 -1.88
C GLN A 133 -8.85 -2.88 -0.37
N HIS A 134 -8.21 -3.98 0.00
CA HIS A 134 -7.77 -4.23 1.38
C HIS A 134 -6.49 -3.45 1.71
N VAL A 135 -5.59 -3.35 0.73
CA VAL A 135 -4.38 -2.54 0.77
C VAL A 135 -4.54 -1.44 -0.29
N PRO A 136 -4.38 -0.14 0.06
CA PRO A 136 -4.52 0.95 -0.90
C PRO A 136 -3.63 0.75 -2.13
N GLY A 137 -4.23 0.81 -3.32
CA GLY A 137 -3.54 0.61 -4.59
C GLY A 137 -3.26 -0.86 -4.98
N ASP A 138 -3.68 -1.84 -4.17
CA ASP A 138 -3.55 -3.27 -4.48
C ASP A 138 -4.94 -3.94 -4.54
N ASN A 139 -5.29 -4.47 -5.72
CA ASN A 139 -6.57 -5.15 -5.97
C ASN A 139 -6.55 -6.65 -5.57
N SER A 140 -5.45 -7.15 -5.01
CA SER A 140 -5.30 -8.56 -4.65
C SER A 140 -6.33 -9.04 -3.62
N ILE A 141 -6.61 -10.34 -3.63
CA ILE A 141 -7.43 -11.01 -2.61
C ILE A 141 -6.53 -11.48 -1.46
N TYR A 142 -6.78 -11.00 -0.25
CA TYR A 142 -5.98 -11.28 0.95
C TYR A 142 -6.72 -12.15 1.95
N VAL A 143 -5.99 -13.04 2.61
CA VAL A 143 -6.48 -13.76 3.79
C VAL A 143 -6.49 -12.84 4.99
N THR A 144 -7.66 -12.62 5.61
CA THR A 144 -7.81 -11.74 6.78
C THR A 144 -8.00 -12.48 8.09
N LYS A 145 -8.42 -13.75 8.03
CA LYS A 145 -8.66 -14.57 9.22
C LYS A 145 -8.45 -16.04 8.90
N ILE A 146 -7.84 -16.77 9.81
CA ILE A 146 -7.81 -18.25 9.83
C ILE A 146 -8.75 -18.71 10.93
N ILE A 147 -9.68 -19.63 10.61
CA ILE A 147 -10.65 -20.16 11.56
C ILE A 147 -10.01 -21.31 12.33
N GLU A 148 -9.88 -21.16 13.65
CA GLU A 148 -9.36 -22.19 14.54
C GLU A 148 -10.12 -23.52 14.38
N GLY A 149 -9.37 -24.61 14.27
CA GLY A 149 -9.90 -25.95 13.98
C GLY A 149 -10.42 -26.16 12.54
N GLY A 150 -10.45 -25.12 11.70
CA GLY A 150 -10.83 -25.17 10.29
C GLY A 150 -9.84 -25.94 9.41
N ALA A 151 -10.17 -26.11 8.12
CA ALA A 151 -9.30 -26.81 7.17
C ALA A 151 -7.95 -26.12 6.98
N ALA A 152 -7.94 -24.80 6.70
CA ALA A 152 -6.72 -24.02 6.57
C ALA A 152 -5.87 -24.01 7.87
N HIS A 153 -6.50 -23.89 9.04
CA HIS A 153 -5.81 -23.95 10.33
C HIS A 153 -5.11 -25.29 10.56
N ARG A 154 -5.80 -26.40 10.27
CA ARG A 154 -5.23 -27.76 10.42
C ARG A 154 -4.12 -28.05 9.42
N ASP A 155 -4.18 -27.48 8.21
CA ASP A 155 -3.10 -27.57 7.23
C ASP A 155 -1.88 -26.71 7.62
N GLY A 156 -2.11 -25.54 8.20
CA GLY A 156 -1.08 -24.69 8.81
C GLY A 156 -0.19 -23.90 7.84
N ARG A 157 -0.29 -24.12 6.51
CA ARG A 157 0.53 -23.39 5.53
C ARG A 157 -0.02 -22.01 5.16
N LEU A 158 -1.34 -21.86 5.16
CA LEU A 158 -2.01 -20.59 4.85
C LEU A 158 -2.00 -19.68 6.08
N GLN A 159 -1.60 -18.43 5.89
CA GLN A 159 -1.44 -17.44 6.96
C GLN A 159 -2.26 -16.17 6.68
N ILE A 160 -2.57 -15.40 7.72
CA ILE A 160 -3.16 -14.07 7.58
C ILE A 160 -2.16 -13.16 6.85
N GLY A 161 -2.64 -12.40 5.87
CA GLY A 161 -1.83 -11.55 5.01
C GLY A 161 -1.35 -12.22 3.71
N ASP A 162 -1.56 -13.53 3.56
CA ASP A 162 -1.31 -14.22 2.29
C ASP A 162 -2.24 -13.72 1.19
N LYS A 163 -1.70 -13.58 -0.03
CA LYS A 163 -2.48 -13.29 -1.24
C LYS A 163 -2.93 -14.58 -1.91
N ILE A 164 -4.22 -14.68 -2.22
CA ILE A 164 -4.76 -15.78 -3.02
C ILE A 164 -4.73 -15.36 -4.49
N LEU A 165 -3.82 -15.95 -5.25
CA LEU A 165 -3.61 -15.66 -6.67
C LEU A 165 -4.55 -16.47 -7.56
N ALA A 166 -4.91 -17.69 -7.15
CA ALA A 166 -5.81 -18.55 -7.91
C ALA A 166 -6.51 -19.58 -7.02
N VAL A 167 -7.70 -20.00 -7.44
CA VAL A 167 -8.47 -21.10 -6.88
C VAL A 167 -8.69 -22.13 -7.99
N ASN A 168 -8.13 -23.32 -7.80
CA ASN A 168 -7.98 -24.35 -8.82
C ASN A 168 -7.30 -23.78 -10.07
N HIS A 169 -8.04 -23.62 -11.16
CA HIS A 169 -7.58 -23.08 -12.44
C HIS A 169 -8.09 -21.64 -12.69
N VAL A 170 -8.81 -21.05 -11.74
CA VAL A 170 -9.38 -19.70 -11.87
C VAL A 170 -8.43 -18.70 -11.23
N SER A 171 -7.90 -17.77 -12.04
CA SER A 171 -7.10 -16.64 -11.55
C SER A 171 -7.97 -15.66 -10.76
N LEU A 172 -7.42 -15.10 -9.67
CA LEU A 172 -8.05 -14.05 -8.88
C LEU A 172 -7.35 -12.69 -9.00
N GLU A 173 -6.57 -12.49 -10.07
CA GLU A 173 -5.92 -11.20 -10.35
C GLU A 173 -6.93 -10.19 -10.90
N ASP A 174 -6.96 -8.98 -10.33
CA ASP A 174 -7.83 -7.87 -10.73
C ASP A 174 -9.33 -8.23 -10.89
N ILE A 175 -9.84 -9.10 -10.00
CA ILE A 175 -11.26 -9.47 -9.96
C ILE A 175 -12.05 -8.69 -8.90
N LEU A 176 -13.38 -8.66 -9.03
CA LEU A 176 -14.25 -8.14 -7.98
C LEU A 176 -14.23 -9.06 -6.74
N HIS A 177 -14.49 -8.47 -5.58
CA HIS A 177 -14.58 -9.22 -4.32
C HIS A 177 -15.60 -10.38 -4.40
N GLU A 178 -16.76 -10.11 -4.99
CA GLU A 178 -17.85 -11.09 -5.12
C GLU A 178 -17.47 -12.27 -6.02
N ASP A 179 -16.72 -12.01 -7.09
CA ASP A 179 -16.21 -13.06 -7.99
C ASP A 179 -15.19 -13.96 -7.28
N ALA A 180 -14.36 -13.38 -6.40
CA ALA A 180 -13.42 -14.15 -5.57
C ALA A 180 -14.15 -15.07 -4.61
N VAL A 181 -15.19 -14.55 -3.95
CA VAL A 181 -16.07 -15.33 -3.06
C VAL A 181 -16.77 -16.44 -3.82
N SER A 182 -17.28 -16.14 -5.02
CA SER A 182 -17.92 -17.13 -5.90
C SER A 182 -16.94 -18.25 -6.29
N ALA A 183 -15.73 -17.91 -6.72
CA ALA A 183 -14.69 -18.87 -7.08
C ALA A 183 -14.29 -19.80 -5.92
N LEU A 184 -14.22 -19.28 -4.69
CA LEU A 184 -13.91 -20.07 -3.48
C LEU A 184 -15.07 -20.97 -3.03
N LYS A 185 -16.32 -20.53 -3.22
CA LYS A 185 -17.52 -21.31 -2.87
C LYS A 185 -17.77 -22.43 -3.88
N ASN A 186 -17.66 -22.12 -5.17
CA ASN A 186 -18.00 -22.99 -6.30
C ASN A 186 -16.87 -23.97 -6.65
N THR A 187 -16.36 -24.68 -5.64
CA THR A 187 -15.36 -25.74 -5.80
C THR A 187 -15.84 -27.04 -5.18
N GLY A 188 -15.28 -28.17 -5.61
CA GLY A 188 -15.46 -29.45 -4.93
C GLY A 188 -14.81 -29.50 -3.53
N GLU A 189 -14.84 -30.70 -2.94
CA GLU A 189 -14.26 -30.97 -1.61
C GLU A 189 -12.74 -30.73 -1.56
N VAL A 190 -12.04 -31.00 -2.66
CA VAL A 190 -10.60 -30.72 -2.81
C VAL A 190 -10.43 -29.39 -3.51
N VAL A 191 -9.65 -28.49 -2.91
CA VAL A 191 -9.35 -27.17 -3.46
C VAL A 191 -7.85 -26.95 -3.53
N TYR A 192 -7.36 -26.48 -4.67
CA TYR A 192 -5.98 -26.06 -4.86
C TYR A 192 -5.92 -24.54 -4.85
N LEU A 193 -5.18 -23.96 -3.91
CA LEU A 193 -4.94 -22.52 -3.85
C LEU A 193 -3.53 -22.23 -4.35
N LYS A 194 -3.39 -21.27 -5.26
CA LYS A 194 -2.11 -20.64 -5.55
C LYS A 194 -1.98 -19.41 -4.65
N VAL A 195 -0.98 -19.38 -3.79
CA VAL A 195 -0.84 -18.40 -2.73
C VAL A 195 0.50 -17.70 -2.84
N ALA A 196 0.52 -16.37 -2.71
CA ALA A 196 1.72 -15.58 -2.55
C ALA A 196 1.85 -15.17 -1.07
N THR A 197 2.93 -15.64 -0.43
CA THR A 197 3.28 -15.27 0.94
C THR A 197 4.41 -14.24 0.91
N PRO A 198 4.27 -13.06 1.55
CA PRO A 198 5.37 -12.12 1.69
C PRO A 198 6.58 -12.79 2.36
N THR A 199 7.75 -12.71 1.74
CA THR A 199 8.96 -13.42 2.22
C THR A 199 9.72 -12.64 3.29
N SER A 200 9.14 -11.61 3.93
CA SER A 200 9.84 -10.87 4.98
C SER A 200 9.62 -11.52 6.35
N GLN A 201 10.72 -12.00 6.95
CA GLN A 201 10.82 -12.37 8.37
C GLN A 201 10.80 -11.14 9.32
N TYR A 202 10.57 -9.93 8.80
CA TYR A 202 10.41 -8.73 9.59
C TYR A 202 9.24 -7.94 9.04
N ILE A 203 8.04 -8.35 9.41
CA ILE A 203 6.92 -7.41 9.57
C ILE A 203 6.91 -7.12 11.07
N HIS A 204 7.34 -5.91 11.46
CA HIS A 204 7.15 -5.47 12.84
C HIS A 204 5.65 -5.55 13.16
N PRO A 205 5.24 -5.95 14.38
CA PRO A 205 3.83 -6.10 14.73
C PRO A 205 2.95 -4.87 14.44
N VAL A 206 3.57 -3.69 14.33
CA VAL A 206 2.93 -2.39 14.04
C VAL A 206 2.63 -2.17 12.55
N ASP A 207 3.35 -2.85 11.64
CA ASP A 207 3.13 -2.76 10.18
C ASP A 207 2.16 -3.83 9.67
N ARG A 208 1.72 -4.74 10.56
CA ARG A 208 0.50 -5.52 10.30
C ARG A 208 -0.66 -4.56 10.46
N TYR A 209 -1.07 -3.93 9.35
CA TYR A 209 -2.37 -3.29 9.28
C TYR A 209 -3.43 -4.35 9.61
N SER A 210 -3.92 -4.28 10.86
CA SER A 210 -5.02 -5.08 11.37
C SER A 210 -6.25 -4.18 11.30
N PRO A 211 -7.08 -4.28 10.25
CA PRO A 211 -8.29 -3.50 10.19
C PRO A 211 -9.26 -3.92 11.31
N PRO A 212 -10.14 -3.00 11.75
CA PRO A 212 -11.15 -3.31 12.75
C PRO A 212 -12.05 -4.46 12.28
N ASP A 213 -12.35 -5.39 13.19
CA ASP A 213 -13.25 -6.52 12.97
C ASP A 213 -14.68 -5.99 12.75
N LEU A 214 -15.06 -5.79 11.49
CA LEU A 214 -16.41 -5.34 11.11
C LEU A 214 -17.48 -6.44 11.26
N THR A 215 -17.16 -7.58 11.88
CA THR A 215 -18.15 -8.64 12.10
C THR A 215 -19.06 -8.38 13.31
N SER A 216 -18.89 -7.27 14.05
CA SER A 216 -19.71 -6.95 15.24
C SER A 216 -20.83 -5.93 15.04
N CYS A 217 -21.02 -5.33 13.85
CA CYS A 217 -22.01 -4.25 13.67
C CYS A 217 -23.46 -4.70 13.34
N ILE A 218 -23.78 -5.99 13.42
CA ILE A 218 -25.19 -6.46 13.34
C ILE A 218 -25.64 -6.90 14.74
N ARG A 219 -25.90 -5.92 15.60
CA ARG A 219 -26.92 -5.90 16.67
C ARG A 219 -26.56 -4.76 17.63
N THR A 220 -27.22 -3.62 17.45
CA THR A 220 -28.01 -2.92 18.47
C THR A 220 -28.24 -1.48 17.99
N THR A 221 -29.51 -1.13 17.88
CA THR A 221 -30.05 0.20 17.62
C THR A 221 -29.64 1.24 18.65
N CYS A 222 -29.65 2.52 18.24
CA CYS A 222 -29.58 3.75 19.07
C CYS A 222 -28.20 4.08 19.66
N VAL A 223 -27.72 5.33 19.74
CA VAL A 223 -28.30 6.67 19.55
C VAL A 223 -27.14 7.61 19.21
N ILE A 224 -27.34 8.54 18.28
CA ILE A 224 -26.44 9.68 18.08
C ILE A 224 -26.51 10.52 19.37
N THR A 225 -25.42 10.62 20.10
CA THR A 225 -25.23 11.67 21.11
C THR A 225 -23.96 12.44 20.81
N HIS A 226 -24.15 13.65 20.30
CA HIS A 226 -23.15 14.71 20.29
C HIS A 226 -22.65 14.94 21.73
N LYS A 227 -21.33 14.90 21.94
CA LYS A 227 -20.72 15.46 23.15
C LYS A 227 -20.31 16.91 22.89
N PRO A 228 -20.71 17.87 23.76
CA PRO A 228 -20.35 19.26 23.61
C PRO A 228 -18.92 19.55 24.12
N PHE A 229 -18.33 20.58 23.53
CA PHE A 229 -17.04 21.18 23.87
C PHE A 229 -17.11 21.79 25.28
N LEU A 230 -16.19 21.42 26.17
CA LEU A 230 -16.01 22.07 27.49
C LEU A 230 -14.86 23.09 27.41
N PRO A 231 -15.02 24.31 27.97
CA PRO A 231 -13.95 25.32 27.98
C PRO A 231 -12.94 25.04 29.10
N ARG A 232 -11.65 25.31 28.83
CA ARG A 232 -10.56 25.22 29.82
C ARG A 232 -10.66 26.38 30.82
N HIS A 233 -10.63 26.05 32.11
CA HIS A 233 -10.51 27.01 33.20
C HIS A 233 -9.10 27.62 33.27
N HIS A 234 -9.04 28.91 33.59
CA HIS A 234 -7.88 29.63 34.10
C HIS A 234 -7.41 29.00 35.41
N ASP A 235 -6.09 28.93 35.59
CA ASP A 235 -5.48 28.92 36.92
C ASP A 235 -4.30 29.91 36.90
N ASP A 236 -4.49 31.01 37.64
CA ASP A 236 -3.46 31.98 38.00
C ASP A 236 -2.65 31.40 39.16
N THR A 237 -1.33 31.39 39.05
CA THR A 237 -0.45 31.40 40.24
C THR A 237 0.91 32.01 39.89
N HIS A 238 1.10 33.25 40.32
CA HIS A 238 2.39 33.93 40.42
C HIS A 238 3.29 33.27 41.48
N PRO A 239 4.62 33.33 41.33
CA PRO A 239 5.53 33.43 42.46
C PRO A 239 6.18 34.84 42.51
N SER A 240 6.17 35.40 43.71
CA SER A 240 6.97 36.57 44.13
C SER A 240 8.47 36.20 44.25
N PRO A 241 9.42 37.07 43.87
CA PRO A 241 10.82 36.91 44.27
C PRO A 241 11.11 37.66 45.58
N ALA A 242 11.80 36.99 46.50
CA ALA A 242 12.40 37.58 47.68
C ALA A 242 13.93 37.48 47.59
N ALA A 243 14.57 38.58 48.02
CA ALA A 243 16.01 38.86 48.20
C ALA A 243 16.83 39.20 46.95
#